data_AF-A0A9E5EWS7-F1
#
_entry.id   AF-A0A9E5EWS7-F1
#
_cell.length_a   1.000
_cell.length_b   1.000
_cell.length_c   1.000
_cell.angle_alpha   90.00
_cell.angle_beta   90.00
_cell.angle_gamma   90.00
#
_symmetry.space_group_name_H-M   'P 1'
#
loop_
_entity.id
_entity.type
_entity.pdbx_description
1 polymer ?
#
loop_
_entity_poly.entity_id
_entity_poly.type
_entity_poly.pdbx_seq_one_letter_code
_entity_poly.pdbx_strand_id
1 'polypeptide(L)'
;MKALEGRDIKGEKNMKLRCRMDGLIVPARVESNRLLAWDGEESFEMGKMEASFYEIVEANQSEWQELARKGYRILRWASDFKVSKPPIYPTNY
;
A
#
# COMPACT_ATOMS: atom_id res chain seq x y z
N MET A 1 15.09 14.61 -5.61
CA MET A 1 15.35 13.47 -4.69
C MET A 1 14.76 12.24 -5.35
N LYS A 2 15.55 11.18 -5.56
CA LYS A 2 15.04 9.92 -6.15
C LYS A 2 14.33 9.16 -5.03
N ALA A 3 13.03 8.90 -5.21
CA ALA A 3 12.30 8.02 -4.32
C ALA A 3 12.97 6.64 -4.36
N LEU A 4 13.35 6.12 -3.19
CA LEU A 4 13.77 4.75 -3.04
C LEU A 4 12.50 3.91 -3.19
N GLU A 5 12.25 3.39 -4.39
CA GLU A 5 11.15 2.45 -4.62
C GLU A 5 11.52 1.12 -3.97
N GLY A 6 10.82 0.75 -2.89
CA GLY A 6 10.86 -0.62 -2.38
C GLY A 6 10.55 -1.60 -3.51
N ARG A 7 11.25 -2.74 -3.55
CA ARG A 7 11.09 -3.72 -4.63
C ARG A 7 9.63 -4.20 -4.68
N ASP A 8 9.00 -4.06 -5.84
CA ASP A 8 7.72 -4.71 -6.13
C ASP A 8 7.92 -6.23 -6.03
N ILE A 9 7.34 -6.85 -5.00
CA ILE A 9 7.31 -8.30 -4.86
C ILE A 9 6.48 -8.82 -6.03
N LYS A 10 7.15 -9.41 -7.03
CA LYS A 10 6.59 -9.82 -8.31
C LYS A 10 5.30 -10.63 -8.12
N GLY A 11 4.16 -10.06 -8.51
CA GLY A 11 2.91 -10.78 -8.77
C GLY A 11 1.79 -10.64 -7.74
N GLU A 12 2.00 -9.91 -6.64
CA GLU A 12 0.98 -9.76 -5.59
C GLU A 12 0.44 -8.33 -5.49
N LYS A 13 -0.84 -8.21 -5.11
CA LYS A 13 -1.58 -6.95 -4.90
C LYS A 13 -0.86 -6.03 -3.91
N ASN A 14 -0.11 -5.06 -4.43
CA ASN A 14 0.60 -4.11 -3.62
C ASN A 14 0.16 -2.69 -3.99
N MET A 15 -0.57 -2.04 -3.09
CA MET A 15 -0.72 -0.59 -3.10
C MET A 15 0.64 0.02 -2.74
N LYS A 16 0.86 1.30 -3.07
CA LYS A 16 2.05 2.03 -2.64
C LYS A 16 1.66 3.10 -1.64
N LEU A 17 2.33 3.06 -0.49
CA LEU A 17 2.21 4.05 0.56
C LEU A 17 3.47 4.91 0.58
N ARG A 18 3.29 6.22 0.77
CA ARG A 18 4.38 7.16 0.96
C ARG A 18 4.37 7.67 2.39
N CYS A 19 5.48 7.53 3.10
CA CYS A 19 5.68 8.19 4.39
C CYS A 19 5.77 9.71 4.16
N ARG A 20 4.98 10.48 4.91
CA ARG A 20 4.91 11.94 4.77
C ARG A 20 6.10 12.66 5.40
N MET A 21 6.88 11.99 6.24
CA MET A 21 8.02 12.58 6.94
C MET A 21 9.30 12.56 6.11
N ASP A 22 9.60 11.44 5.46
CA ASP A 22 10.84 11.21 4.71
C ASP A 22 10.62 10.95 3.21
N GLY A 23 9.37 10.78 2.78
CA GLY A 23 9.01 10.50 1.39
C GLY A 23 9.26 9.06 0.95
N LEU A 24 9.61 8.14 1.88
CA LEU A 24 9.85 6.73 1.57
C LEU A 24 8.59 6.07 1.00
N ILE A 25 8.73 5.35 -0.12
CA ILE A 25 7.63 4.63 -0.76
C ILE A 25 7.78 3.15 -0.45
N VAL A 26 6.78 2.59 0.23
CA VAL A 26 6.70 1.18 0.59
C VAL A 26 5.52 0.51 -0.13
N PRO A 27 5.70 -0.66 -0.75
CA PRO A 27 4.58 -1.49 -1.15
C PRO A 27 3.82 -1.97 0.10
N ALA A 28 2.51 -2.11 -0.02
CA ALA A 28 1.65 -2.53 1.06
C ALA A 28 0.42 -3.32 0.57
N ARG A 29 -0.12 -4.16 1.44
CA ARG A 29 -1.25 -5.05 1.15
C ARG A 29 -2.17 -5.13 2.35
N VAL A 30 -3.46 -5.11 2.09
CA VAL A 30 -4.45 -5.48 3.10
C VAL A 30 -4.56 -7.01 3.12
N GLU A 31 -4.29 -7.59 4.27
CA GLU A 31 -4.61 -8.99 4.58
C GLU A 31 -5.72 -9.05 5.61
N SER A 32 -6.47 -10.15 5.65
CA SER A 32 -7.53 -10.50 6.61
C SER A 32 -7.99 -9.39 7.57
N ASN A 33 -7.18 -8.93 8.54
CA ASN A 33 -7.51 -7.78 9.41
C ASN A 33 -6.40 -6.73 9.60
N ARG A 34 -5.34 -6.76 8.79
CA ARG A 34 -4.14 -5.93 8.95
C ARG A 34 -3.65 -5.36 7.64
N LEU A 35 -2.90 -4.28 7.73
CA LEU A 35 -2.17 -3.69 6.62
C LEU A 35 -0.70 -4.11 6.77
N LEU A 36 -0.19 -4.90 5.84
CA LEU A 36 1.24 -5.21 5.77
C LEU A 36 1.91 -4.23 4.83
N ALA A 37 3.07 -3.73 5.21
CA ALA A 37 3.97 -2.95 4.35
C ALA A 37 5.32 -3.66 4.28
N TRP A 38 6.07 -3.40 3.22
CA TRP A 38 7.39 -4.00 3.02
C TRP A 38 8.47 -2.94 2.89
N ASP A 39 9.52 -3.07 3.68
CA ASP A 39 10.77 -2.33 3.52
C ASP A 39 11.81 -3.26 2.89
N GLY A 40 11.90 -3.23 1.56
CA GLY A 40 12.71 -4.18 0.81
C GLY A 40 12.15 -5.60 0.90
N GLU A 41 12.87 -6.49 1.59
CA GLU A 41 12.50 -7.91 1.70
C GLU A 41 11.75 -8.22 3.02
N GLU A 42 11.70 -7.28 3.97
CA GLU A 42 11.06 -7.48 5.26
C GLU A 42 9.64 -6.88 5.28
N SER A 43 8.67 -7.69 5.69
CA SER A 43 7.29 -7.24 5.91
C SER A 43 7.10 -6.80 7.35
N PHE A 44 6.33 -5.73 7.57
CA PHE A 44 5.88 -5.31 8.88
C PHE A 44 4.39 -5.00 8.88
N GLU A 45 3.75 -5.16 10.05
CA GLU A 45 2.36 -4.76 10.24
C GLU A 45 2.29 -3.26 10.49
N MET A 46 1.62 -2.54 9.59
CA MET A 46 1.37 -1.12 9.71
C MET A 46 0.29 -0.86 10.75
N GLY A 47 0.69 -0.28 11.88
CA GLY A 47 -0.24 0.09 12.94
C GLY A 47 -1.23 1.16 12.47
N LYS A 48 -2.46 1.16 12.98
CA LYS A 48 -3.48 2.17 12.62
C LYS A 48 -3.05 3.61 12.91
N MET A 49 -2.31 3.82 14.00
CA MET A 49 -1.75 5.14 14.34
C MET A 49 -0.59 5.50 13.41
N GLU A 50 0.28 4.55 13.12
CA GLU A 50 1.41 4.72 12.20
C GLU A 50 0.93 5.09 10.79
N ALA A 51 -0.15 4.46 10.33
CA ALA A 51 -0.78 4.74 9.04
C ALA A 51 -1.21 6.21 8.86
N SER A 52 -1.33 7.00 9.94
CA SER A 52 -1.61 8.45 9.86
C SER A 52 -0.43 9.27 9.31
N PHE A 53 0.78 8.73 9.38
CA PHE A 53 1.99 9.32 8.80
C PHE A 53 2.19 8.94 7.34
N TYR A 54 1.31 8.11 6.77
CA TYR A 54 1.39 7.65 5.40
C TYR A 54 0.23 8.20 4.55
N GLU A 55 0.47 8.23 3.24
CA GLU A 55 -0.53 8.51 2.23
C GLU A 55 -0.47 7.49 1.11
N ILE A 56 -1.63 7.21 0.51
CA ILE A 56 -1.76 6.30 -0.62
C ILE A 56 -1.36 7.06 -1.89
N VAL A 57 -0.28 6.64 -2.53
CA VAL A 57 0.19 7.21 -3.80
C VAL A 57 -0.22 6.37 -5.00
N GLU A 58 -0.45 5.07 -4.80
CA GLU A 58 -0.92 4.17 -5.86
C GLU A 58 -1.78 3.05 -5.28
N ALA A 59 -2.96 2.79 -5.86
CA ALA A 59 -3.84 1.69 -5.49
C ALA A 59 -4.83 1.38 -6.61
N ASN A 60 -5.28 0.12 -6.71
CA ASN A 60 -6.38 -0.27 -7.58
C ASN A 60 -7.72 -0.23 -6.85
N GLN A 61 -8.83 -0.46 -7.58
CA GLN A 61 -10.16 -0.30 -7.02
C GLN A 61 -10.49 -1.27 -5.86
N SER A 62 -9.93 -2.47 -5.87
CA SER A 62 -10.20 -3.44 -4.81
C SER A 62 -9.49 -3.09 -3.50
N GLU A 63 -8.26 -2.58 -3.59
CA GLU A 63 -7.40 -2.31 -2.43
C GLU A 63 -7.95 -1.22 -1.52
N TRP A 64 -8.37 -0.08 -2.07
CA TRP A 64 -8.93 0.99 -1.25
C TRP A 64 -10.32 0.69 -0.68
N GLN A 65 -11.13 -0.07 -1.41
CA GLN A 65 -12.39 -0.59 -0.85
C GLN A 65 -12.12 -1.50 0.35
N GLU A 66 -11.06 -2.31 0.27
CA GLU A 66 -10.65 -3.19 1.35
C GLU A 66 -10.12 -2.39 2.56
N LEU A 67 -9.26 -1.39 2.34
CA LEU A 67 -8.81 -0.46 3.39
C LEU A 67 -10.00 0.20 4.13
N ALA A 68 -10.97 0.71 3.37
CA ALA A 68 -12.15 1.36 3.92
C ALA A 68 -12.99 0.39 4.77
N ARG A 69 -13.16 -0.86 4.32
CA ARG A 69 -13.84 -1.93 5.06
C ARG A 69 -13.09 -2.33 6.33
N LYS A 70 -11.76 -2.28 6.33
CA LYS A 70 -10.91 -2.69 7.47
C LYS A 70 -10.60 -1.56 8.46
N GLY A 71 -11.18 -0.38 8.26
CA GLY A 71 -11.09 0.72 9.22
C GLY A 71 -9.80 1.55 9.11
N TYR A 72 -9.03 1.40 8.03
CA TYR A 72 -7.89 2.27 7.72
C TYR A 72 -8.34 3.58 7.05
N ARG A 73 -9.42 4.18 7.56
CA ARG A 73 -9.99 5.43 7.02
C ARG A 73 -9.08 6.65 7.20
N ILE A 74 -8.04 6.51 8.03
CA ILE A 74 -7.07 7.57 8.31
C ILE A 74 -6.00 7.69 7.23
N LEU A 75 -5.81 6.66 6.39
CA LEU A 75 -4.91 6.75 5.25
C LEU A 75 -5.46 7.74 4.24
N ARG A 76 -4.70 8.81 4.03
CA ARG A 76 -5.07 9.88 3.10
C ARG A 76 -4.62 9.52 1.70
N TRP A 77 -5.34 10.03 0.71
CA TRP A 77 -4.88 10.02 -0.67
C TRP A 77 -3.83 11.11 -0.86
N ALA A 78 -2.73 10.76 -1.50
CA ALA A 78 -1.75 11.74 -1.93
C ALA A 78 -2.34 12.62 -3.05
N SER A 79 -1.92 13.88 -3.16
CA SER A 79 -2.39 14.78 -4.24
C SER A 79 -1.98 14.30 -5.64
N ASP A 80 -0.90 13.54 -5.72
CA ASP A 80 -0.35 12.90 -6.91
C ASP A 80 -0.74 11.42 -7.03
N PHE A 81 -1.83 11.02 -6.36
CA PHE A 81 -2.36 9.66 -6.39
C PHE A 81 -2.59 9.16 -7.82
N LYS A 82 -2.24 7.89 -8.05
CA LYS A 82 -2.45 7.19 -9.32
C LYS A 82 -3.28 5.93 -9.11
N VAL A 83 -4.25 5.73 -9.99
CA VAL A 83 -4.98 4.46 -10.06
C VAL A 83 -4.06 3.44 -10.74
N SER A 84 -3.80 2.31 -10.06
CA SER A 84 -3.10 1.18 -10.68
C SER A 84 -4.09 0.23 -11.36
N LYS A 85 -3.58 -0.54 -12.32
CA LYS A 85 -4.36 -1.62 -12.94
C LYS A 85 -4.71 -2.66 -11.88
N PRO A 86 -5.91 -3.26 -11.93
CA PRO A 86 -6.20 -4.41 -11.10
C PRO A 86 -5.17 -5.52 -11.37
N PRO A 87 -4.74 -6.27 -10.35
CA PRO A 87 -3.84 -7.40 -10.52
C PRO A 87 -4.45 -8.40 -11.52
N ILE A 88 -3.61 -8.94 -12.39
CA ILE A 88 -3.97 -10.09 -13.22
C ILE A 88 -3.60 -11.31 -12.40
N TYR A 89 -4.58 -11.99 -11.83
CA TYR A 89 -4.34 -13.26 -11.13
C TYR A 89 -4.18 -14.38 -12.16
N PRO A 90 -3.14 -15.22 -12.08
CA PRO A 90 -3.24 -16.55 -12.64
C PRO A 90 -4.31 -17.29 -11.85
N THR A 91 -5.49 -17.47 -12.44
CA THR A 91 -6.48 -18.43 -11.96
C THR A 91 -5.86 -19.83 -12.08
N ASN A 92 -5.34 -20.35 -10.96
CA ASN A 92 -5.13 -21.78 -10.84
C ASN A 92 -6.51 -22.43 -10.70
N TYR A 93 -7.09 -22.85 -11.83
CA TYR A 93 -8.14 -23.84 -11.88
C TYR A 93 -7.55 -25.25 -11.78
#